data_AF-A0A1G1R4S9-F1
#
_entry.id   AF-A0A1G1R4S9-F1
#
_cell.length_a   1.000
_cell.length_b   1.000
_cell.length_c   1.000
_cell.angle_alpha   90.00
_cell.angle_beta   90.00
_cell.angle_gamma   90.00
#
_symmetry.space_group_name_H-M   'P 1'
#
loop_
_entity.id
_entity.type
_entity.pdbx_description
1 polymer ?
#
loop_
_entity_poly.entity_id
_entity_poly.type
_entity_poly.pdbx_seq_one_letter_code
_entity_poly.pdbx_strand_id
1 'polypeptide(L)'
;MLSEHAEEILEALAVQMEEQGRKPLDLGMGRDDPAIEELVKLGYIRRDVDHIHLLDKGKAEALAALRRHRLAERLLVDVLDIKDKGINEVSCKFEHLLHAGVEENVCIVLGHPKVCPHGKPIPPGRCCGVKENKKGRVMKFVSSLSELEVKDKGEIAYLHAKDNSQMQKLMSIGVLPGMSVSLLQKFPS
;
A
#
# COMPACT_ATOMS: atom_id res chain seq x y z
N MET A 1 13.36 -1.05 17.51
CA MET A 1 13.04 -1.40 16.11
C MET A 1 13.23 -2.89 16.00
N LEU A 2 12.32 -3.57 15.30
CA LEU A 2 12.50 -4.97 14.97
C LEU A 2 13.57 -5.10 13.89
N SER A 3 14.21 -6.25 13.79
CA SER A 3 15.00 -6.59 12.61
C SER A 3 14.09 -6.78 11.38
N GLU A 4 14.61 -6.52 10.18
CA GLU A 4 13.88 -6.75 8.92
C GLU A 4 13.36 -8.19 8.84
N HIS A 5 14.21 -9.16 9.20
CA HIS A 5 13.84 -10.58 9.26
C HIS A 5 12.71 -10.87 10.25
N ALA A 6 12.68 -10.22 11.41
CA ALA A 6 11.57 -10.35 12.36
C ALA A 6 10.26 -9.77 11.82
N GLU A 7 10.33 -8.71 11.01
CA GLU A 7 9.17 -8.12 10.34
C GLU A 7 8.65 -9.03 9.22
N GLU A 8 9.54 -9.61 8.42
CA GLU A 8 9.19 -10.60 7.38
C GLU A 8 8.47 -11.81 7.99
N ILE A 9 8.95 -12.32 9.13
CA ILE A 9 8.28 -13.39 9.87
C ILE A 9 6.88 -12.95 10.30
N LEU A 10 6.73 -11.76 10.89
CA LEU A 10 5.42 -11.26 11.31
C LEU A 10 4.47 -11.08 10.13
N GLU A 11 4.96 -10.61 8.98
CA GLU A 11 4.17 -10.50 7.76
C GLU A 11 3.70 -11.87 7.25
N ALA A 12 4.61 -12.83 7.16
CA ALA A 12 4.28 -14.20 6.73
C ALA A 12 3.19 -14.81 7.64
N LEU A 13 3.30 -14.61 8.96
CA LEU A 13 2.28 -15.04 9.90
C LEU A 13 0.95 -14.30 9.68
N ALA A 14 0.95 -13.01 9.30
CA ALA A 14 -0.26 -12.26 8.97
C ALA A 14 -0.96 -12.81 7.72
N VAL A 15 -0.21 -13.11 6.66
CA VAL A 15 -0.74 -13.71 5.42
C VAL A 15 -1.38 -15.06 5.73
N GLN A 16 -0.69 -15.91 6.50
CA GLN A 16 -1.20 -17.22 6.86
C GLN A 16 -2.46 -17.14 7.75
N MET A 17 -2.55 -16.12 8.62
CA MET A 17 -3.78 -15.85 9.40
C MET A 17 -4.97 -15.46 8.52
N GLU A 18 -4.76 -14.73 7.42
CA GLU A 18 -5.82 -14.41 6.45
C GLU A 18 -6.31 -15.67 5.72
N GLU A 19 -5.40 -16.61 5.41
CA GLU A 19 -5.71 -17.79 4.59
C GLU A 19 -6.29 -18.96 5.41
N GLN A 20 -5.81 -19.20 6.63
CA GLN A 20 -6.16 -20.41 7.43
C GLN A 20 -7.14 -20.13 8.58
N GLY A 21 -7.53 -18.87 8.79
CA GLY A 21 -8.21 -18.44 10.02
C GLY A 21 -7.28 -18.53 11.23
N ARG A 22 -7.73 -18.13 12.43
CA ARG A 22 -6.92 -18.01 13.68
C ARG A 22 -6.35 -19.34 14.24
N LYS A 23 -5.94 -20.28 13.41
CA LYS A 23 -5.33 -21.54 13.81
C LYS A 23 -3.87 -21.33 14.26
N PRO A 24 -3.37 -22.16 15.19
CA PRO A 24 -1.95 -22.19 15.55
C PRO A 24 -1.08 -22.42 14.31
N LEU A 25 0.02 -21.68 14.21
CA LEU A 25 0.91 -21.67 13.04
C LEU A 25 1.97 -22.76 13.21
N ASP A 26 2.07 -23.65 12.24
CA ASP A 26 2.94 -24.83 12.26
C ASP A 26 4.40 -24.43 12.02
N LEU A 27 5.30 -24.91 12.87
CA LEU A 27 6.73 -24.59 12.84
C LEU A 27 7.43 -25.33 11.69
N GLY A 28 7.23 -24.87 10.46
CA GLY A 28 8.02 -25.29 9.29
C GLY A 28 9.34 -24.54 9.11
N MET A 29 9.54 -23.44 9.83
CA MET A 29 10.72 -22.57 9.71
C MET A 29 11.49 -22.51 11.04
N GLY A 30 12.75 -22.94 10.99
CA GLY A 30 13.84 -22.65 11.93
C GLY A 30 13.47 -22.58 13.41
N ARG A 31 13.48 -23.73 14.11
CA ARG A 31 13.34 -23.77 15.58
C ARG A 31 14.38 -22.88 16.31
N ASP A 32 15.48 -22.50 15.67
CA ASP A 32 16.57 -21.69 16.24
C ASP A 32 16.85 -20.44 15.41
N ASP A 33 15.79 -19.77 14.92
CA ASP A 33 15.95 -18.50 14.21
C ASP A 33 16.12 -17.33 15.21
N PRO A 34 17.19 -16.52 15.11
CA PRO A 34 17.42 -15.38 16.01
C PRO A 34 16.31 -14.33 15.98
N ALA A 35 15.58 -14.18 14.86
CA ALA A 35 14.44 -13.28 14.79
C ALA A 35 13.23 -13.81 15.57
N ILE A 36 13.05 -15.14 15.63
CA ILE A 36 12.02 -15.75 16.49
C ILE A 36 12.36 -15.50 17.97
N GLU A 37 13.63 -15.63 18.36
CA GLU A 37 14.06 -15.31 19.72
C GLU A 37 13.82 -13.84 20.07
N GLU A 38 14.14 -12.93 19.15
CA GLU A 38 13.84 -11.50 19.28
C GLU A 38 12.34 -11.26 19.51
N LEU A 39 11.49 -11.85 18.67
CA LEU A 39 10.04 -11.71 18.75
C LEU A 39 9.46 -12.27 20.06
N VAL A 40 10.00 -13.39 20.56
CA VAL A 40 9.63 -13.95 21.87
C VAL A 40 10.06 -13.01 22.99
N LYS A 41 11.30 -12.56 22.98
CA LYS A 41 11.86 -11.67 24.02
C LYS A 41 11.13 -10.34 24.12
N LEU A 42 10.68 -9.80 22.98
CA LEU A 42 9.93 -8.55 22.90
C LEU A 42 8.41 -8.72 23.08
N GLY A 43 7.94 -9.96 23.28
CA GLY A 43 6.54 -10.28 23.57
C GLY A 43 5.59 -10.12 22.39
N TYR A 44 6.07 -10.29 21.16
CA TYR A 44 5.21 -10.32 19.97
C TYR A 44 4.63 -11.72 19.74
N ILE A 45 5.39 -12.77 20.03
CA ILE A 45 4.97 -14.15 19.88
C ILE A 45 5.20 -14.94 21.16
N ARG A 46 4.39 -15.99 21.36
CA ARG A 46 4.62 -17.07 22.32
C ARG A 46 4.85 -18.34 21.54
N ARG A 47 5.91 -19.06 21.88
CA ARG A 47 6.23 -20.35 21.28
C ARG A 47 5.80 -21.48 22.21
N ASP A 48 5.10 -22.46 21.66
CA ASP A 48 4.88 -23.79 22.23
C ASP A 48 5.80 -24.81 21.54
N VAL A 49 5.76 -26.07 21.98
CA VAL A 49 6.65 -27.15 21.46
C VAL A 49 6.57 -27.29 19.93
N ASP A 50 5.36 -27.14 19.38
CA ASP A 50 5.08 -27.36 17.96
C ASP A 50 4.46 -26.15 17.25
N HIS A 51 4.07 -25.10 17.98
CA HIS A 51 3.31 -23.98 17.41
C HIS A 51 3.82 -22.61 17.84
N ILE A 52 3.62 -21.62 16.95
CA ILE A 52 3.76 -20.20 17.28
C ILE A 52 2.37 -19.58 17.49
N HIS A 53 2.23 -18.83 18.58
CA HIS A 53 1.05 -18.06 18.90
C HIS A 53 1.39 -16.57 18.84
N LEU A 54 0.73 -15.83 17.96
CA LEU A 54 0.80 -14.37 17.97
C LEU A 54 0.07 -13.81 19.18
N LEU A 55 0.80 -13.04 20.00
CA LEU A 55 0.23 -12.24 21.07
C LEU A 55 -0.44 -11.01 20.47
N ASP A 56 -1.25 -10.28 21.24
CA ASP A 56 -2.01 -9.15 20.69
C ASP A 56 -1.11 -8.04 20.14
N LYS A 57 0.05 -7.82 20.77
CA LYS A 57 1.11 -6.94 20.26
C LYS A 57 1.67 -7.45 18.92
N GLY A 58 1.91 -8.77 18.82
CA GLY A 58 2.32 -9.45 17.59
C GLY A 58 1.33 -9.28 16.46
N LYS A 59 0.03 -9.50 16.72
CA LYS A 59 -1.02 -9.34 15.72
C LYS A 59 -1.07 -7.92 15.17
N ALA A 60 -0.97 -6.91 16.05
CA ALA A 60 -0.98 -5.52 15.62
C ALA A 60 0.20 -5.19 14.71
N GLU A 61 1.41 -5.63 15.07
CA GLU A 61 2.61 -5.40 14.26
C GLU A 61 2.60 -6.21 12.97
N ALA A 62 2.15 -7.47 13.00
CA ALA A 62 1.99 -8.32 11.83
C ALA A 62 1.05 -7.70 10.79
N LEU A 63 -0.09 -7.14 11.23
CA LEU A 63 -0.99 -6.40 10.36
C LEU A 63 -0.38 -5.10 9.84
N ALA A 64 0.45 -4.41 10.64
CA ALA A 64 1.16 -3.22 10.22
C ALA A 64 2.22 -3.54 9.15
N ALA A 65 3.00 -4.61 9.32
CA ALA A 65 3.95 -5.10 8.34
C ALA A 65 3.25 -5.44 7.02
N LEU A 66 2.20 -6.26 7.07
CA LEU A 66 1.40 -6.61 5.89
C LEU A 66 0.78 -5.39 5.19
N ARG A 67 0.35 -4.38 5.97
CA ARG A 67 -0.13 -3.11 5.41
C ARG A 67 0.98 -2.35 4.70
N ARG A 68 2.18 -2.26 5.27
CA ARG A 68 3.35 -1.61 4.66
C ARG A 68 3.71 -2.29 3.33
N HIS A 69 3.77 -3.62 3.32
CA HIS A 69 4.01 -4.41 2.11
C HIS A 69 3.04 -4.06 0.99
N ARG A 70 1.74 -4.21 1.24
CA ARG A 70 0.69 -3.98 0.24
C ARG A 70 0.62 -2.53 -0.23
N LEU A 71 0.94 -1.57 0.63
CA LEU A 71 1.03 -0.15 0.24
C LEU A 71 2.28 0.12 -0.61
N ALA A 72 3.41 -0.51 -0.31
CA ALA A 72 4.60 -0.46 -1.14
C ALA A 72 4.29 -1.01 -2.53
N GLU A 73 3.68 -2.19 -2.65
CA GLU A 73 3.24 -2.76 -3.93
C GLU A 73 2.38 -1.77 -4.74
N ARG A 74 1.36 -1.17 -4.10
CA ARG A 74 0.50 -0.17 -4.75
C ARG A 74 1.28 1.06 -5.21
N LEU A 75 2.20 1.57 -4.39
CA LEU A 75 3.02 2.71 -4.76
C LEU A 75 3.93 2.39 -5.96
N LEU A 76 4.60 1.24 -5.94
CA LEU A 76 5.49 0.83 -7.03
C LEU A 76 4.74 0.64 -8.35
N VAL A 77 3.53 0.08 -8.30
CA VAL A 77 2.70 -0.16 -9.49
C VAL A 77 2.02 1.13 -9.98
N ASP A 78 1.28 1.82 -9.10
CA ASP A 78 0.42 2.91 -9.52
C ASP A 78 1.19 4.20 -9.82
N VAL A 79 2.29 4.44 -9.11
CA VAL A 79 3.03 5.71 -9.17
C VAL A 79 4.35 5.56 -9.92
N LEU A 80 5.07 4.44 -9.73
CA LEU A 80 6.38 4.24 -10.35
C LEU A 80 6.35 3.36 -11.62
N ASP A 81 5.19 2.84 -12.02
CA ASP A 81 4.97 1.96 -13.19
C ASP A 81 5.96 0.77 -13.27
N ILE A 82 6.33 0.21 -12.11
CA ILE A 82 7.15 -1.01 -12.04
C ILE A 82 6.22 -2.20 -12.33
N LYS A 83 6.56 -3.00 -13.35
CA LYS A 83 5.76 -4.15 -13.81
C LYS A 83 6.32 -5.47 -13.27
N ASP A 84 5.43 -6.38 -12.87
CA ASP A 84 5.53 -7.73 -12.26
C ASP A 84 6.90 -8.40 -12.03
N LYS A 85 7.88 -8.25 -12.91
CA LYS A 85 9.22 -8.85 -12.74
C LYS A 85 10.01 -8.07 -11.69
N GLY A 86 9.86 -8.47 -10.43
CA GLY A 86 10.66 -7.95 -9.30
C GLY A 86 9.90 -7.04 -8.34
N ILE A 87 8.59 -6.86 -8.51
CA ILE A 87 7.77 -6.05 -7.58
C ILE A 87 7.92 -6.56 -6.15
N ASN A 88 7.90 -7.88 -5.93
CA ASN A 88 8.00 -8.44 -4.58
C ASN A 88 9.34 -8.11 -3.93
N GLU A 89 10.47 -8.35 -4.59
CA GLU A 89 11.81 -8.08 -4.04
C GLU A 89 12.03 -6.58 -3.75
N VAL A 90 11.52 -5.70 -4.62
CA VAL A 90 11.62 -4.25 -4.41
C VAL A 90 10.66 -3.79 -3.32
N SER A 91 9.46 -4.37 -3.24
CA SER A 91 8.47 -4.05 -2.20
C SER A 91 8.96 -4.42 -0.81
N CYS A 92 9.58 -5.60 -0.63
CA CYS A 92 10.18 -6.00 0.64
C CYS A 92 11.21 -4.96 1.14
N LYS A 93 12.09 -4.48 0.26
CA LYS A 93 13.04 -3.43 0.66
C LYS A 93 12.35 -2.10 0.95
N PHE A 94 11.31 -1.78 0.20
CA PHE A 94 10.62 -0.50 0.32
C PHE A 94 9.74 -0.41 1.57
N GLU A 95 9.14 -1.52 1.99
CA GLU A 95 8.22 -1.54 3.14
C GLU A 95 8.92 -1.21 4.47
N HIS A 96 10.19 -1.61 4.62
CA HIS A 96 11.01 -1.26 5.77
C HIS A 96 11.39 0.24 5.78
N LEU A 97 11.20 0.96 4.66
CA LEU A 97 11.32 2.43 4.62
C LEU A 97 10.00 3.13 4.97
N LEU A 98 8.88 2.41 4.99
CA LEU A 98 7.55 2.96 5.27
C LEU A 98 7.21 3.02 6.76
N HIS A 99 8.17 2.80 7.65
CA HIS A 99 7.95 2.86 9.11
C HIS A 99 7.64 4.26 9.65
N ALA A 100 7.29 4.32 10.94
CA ALA A 100 7.17 5.55 11.73
C ALA A 100 6.12 6.55 11.22
N GLY A 101 5.02 6.08 10.61
CA GLY A 101 3.92 6.91 10.13
C GLY A 101 4.03 7.30 8.66
N VAL A 102 5.13 6.92 7.98
CA VAL A 102 5.26 7.13 6.53
C VAL A 102 4.21 6.31 5.77
N GLU A 103 3.86 5.12 6.27
CA GLU A 103 2.80 4.27 5.70
C GLU A 103 1.43 4.96 5.68
N GLU A 104 1.12 5.79 6.67
CA GLU A 104 -0.14 6.54 6.71
C GLU A 104 -0.17 7.62 5.62
N ASN A 105 0.95 8.32 5.42
CA ASN A 105 1.10 9.32 4.36
C ASN A 105 1.01 8.67 2.97
N VAL A 106 1.69 7.53 2.77
CA VAL A 106 1.59 6.76 1.51
C VAL A 106 0.15 6.33 1.27
N CYS A 107 -0.55 5.83 2.28
CA CYS A 107 -1.95 5.47 2.16
C CYS A 107 -2.84 6.67 1.77
N ILE A 108 -2.59 7.86 2.34
CA ILE A 108 -3.31 9.10 1.98
C ILE A 108 -3.03 9.49 0.52
N VAL A 109 -1.75 9.49 0.10
CA VAL A 109 -1.33 9.84 -1.26
C VAL A 109 -1.97 8.92 -2.30
N LEU A 110 -2.05 7.62 -1.99
CA LEU A 110 -2.69 6.61 -2.83
C LEU A 110 -4.23 6.66 -2.76
N GLY A 111 -4.81 7.56 -1.97
CA GLY A 111 -6.25 7.76 -1.86
C GLY A 111 -6.98 6.66 -1.08
N HIS A 112 -6.35 6.11 -0.04
CA HIS A 112 -6.86 5.03 0.80
C HIS A 112 -7.25 3.77 0.01
N PRO A 113 -6.31 3.14 -0.73
CA PRO A 113 -6.59 1.92 -1.47
C PRO A 113 -7.04 0.80 -0.52
N LYS A 114 -8.05 0.04 -0.93
CA LYS A 114 -8.61 -1.08 -0.15
C LYS A 114 -8.04 -2.44 -0.54
N VAL A 115 -7.40 -2.54 -1.69
CA VAL A 115 -6.85 -3.77 -2.26
C VAL A 115 -5.46 -3.50 -2.86
N CYS A 116 -4.57 -4.47 -2.76
CA CYS A 116 -3.25 -4.43 -3.40
C CYS A 116 -3.36 -4.83 -4.90
N PRO A 117 -2.29 -4.67 -5.70
CA PRO A 117 -2.30 -5.05 -7.13
C PRO A 117 -2.67 -6.51 -7.37
N HIS A 118 -2.37 -7.39 -6.40
CA HIS A 118 -2.68 -8.82 -6.42
C HIS A 118 -4.12 -9.15 -5.97
N GLY A 119 -4.95 -8.16 -5.67
CA GLY A 119 -6.34 -8.33 -5.24
C GLY A 119 -6.53 -8.71 -3.77
N LYS A 120 -5.46 -8.75 -2.96
CA LYS A 120 -5.55 -8.98 -1.50
C LYS A 120 -5.95 -7.68 -0.78
N PRO A 121 -6.76 -7.73 0.30
CA PRO A 121 -7.24 -6.52 1.00
C PRO A 121 -6.09 -5.76 1.66
N ILE A 122 -6.14 -4.45 1.84
CA ILE A 122 -5.11 -3.71 2.60
C ILE A 122 -5.64 -3.51 4.03
N PRO A 123 -4.95 -3.99 5.09
CA PRO A 123 -5.38 -3.75 6.46
C PRO A 123 -5.54 -2.25 6.72
N PRO A 124 -6.65 -1.78 7.33
CA PRO A 124 -6.88 -0.36 7.54
C PRO A 124 -5.95 0.20 8.62
N GLY A 125 -5.46 1.42 8.40
CA GLY A 125 -4.67 2.20 9.36
C GLY A 125 -5.49 3.30 10.01
N ARG A 126 -4.86 4.13 10.85
CA ARG A 126 -5.54 5.24 11.52
C ARG A 126 -6.03 6.28 10.51
N CYS A 127 -5.29 6.47 9.41
CA CYS A 127 -5.70 7.42 8.36
C CYS A 127 -7.01 7.01 7.66
N CYS A 128 -7.35 5.72 7.65
CA CYS A 128 -8.57 5.21 7.00
C CYS A 128 -9.85 5.45 7.82
N GLY A 129 -9.72 5.69 9.14
CA GLY A 129 -10.84 5.88 10.06
C GLY A 129 -11.24 7.34 10.30
N VAL A 130 -10.43 8.30 9.82
CA VAL A 130 -10.76 9.72 9.88
C VAL A 130 -11.91 9.95 8.89
N LYS A 131 -13.13 9.89 9.42
CA LYS A 131 -14.38 10.15 8.69
C LYS A 131 -14.15 11.25 7.67
N GLU A 132 -14.50 10.94 6.43
CA GLU A 132 -14.76 11.85 5.32
C GLU A 132 -15.13 13.24 5.88
N ASN A 133 -14.15 14.12 6.04
CA ASN A 133 -14.39 15.45 6.56
C ASN A 133 -15.19 16.18 5.49
N LYS A 134 -16.53 16.09 5.60
CA LYS A 134 -17.58 16.91 4.98
C LYS A 134 -17.09 17.70 3.77
N LYS A 135 -16.69 16.99 2.71
CA LYS A 135 -16.46 17.47 1.32
C LYS A 135 -15.85 16.42 0.38
N GLY A 136 -15.82 15.12 0.73
CA GLY A 136 -15.54 14.04 -0.23
C GLY A 136 -14.23 14.11 -1.01
N ARG A 137 -13.30 15.00 -0.65
CA ARG A 137 -11.99 15.13 -1.29
C ARG A 137 -11.00 14.40 -0.42
N VAL A 138 -10.92 13.10 -0.65
CA VAL A 138 -9.67 12.38 -0.45
C VAL A 138 -8.59 13.22 -1.12
N MET A 139 -7.53 13.58 -0.40
CA MET A 139 -6.39 14.33 -0.95
C MET A 139 -5.62 13.43 -1.91
N LYS A 140 -6.24 13.07 -3.04
CA LYS A 140 -5.56 12.57 -4.23
C LYS A 140 -4.73 13.75 -4.74
N PHE A 141 -3.43 13.75 -4.45
CA PHE A 141 -2.49 14.74 -5.01
C PHE A 141 -2.58 14.79 -6.53
N VAL A 142 -2.94 13.67 -7.15
CA VAL A 142 -3.27 13.56 -8.56
C VAL A 142 -4.60 12.83 -8.71
N SER A 143 -5.56 13.44 -9.39
CA SER A 143 -6.84 12.83 -9.74
C SER A 143 -6.92 12.62 -11.25
N SER A 144 -7.56 11.54 -11.68
CA SER A 144 -7.80 11.33 -13.12
C SER A 144 -8.68 12.45 -13.66
N LEU A 145 -8.42 12.92 -14.88
CA LEU A 145 -9.21 13.97 -15.52
C LEU A 145 -10.71 13.60 -15.57
N SER A 146 -11.03 12.31 -15.70
CA SER A 146 -12.41 11.79 -15.73
C SER A 146 -13.14 11.89 -14.38
N GLU A 147 -12.40 12.00 -13.27
CA GLU A 147 -12.96 12.10 -11.92
C GLU A 147 -13.31 13.54 -11.52
N LEU A 148 -12.77 14.55 -12.22
CA LEU A 148 -13.05 15.97 -11.94
C LEU A 148 -14.54 16.30 -12.13
N GLU A 149 -15.08 17.24 -11.35
CA GLU A 149 -16.42 17.78 -11.54
C GLU A 149 -16.41 19.04 -12.42
N VAL A 150 -17.56 19.39 -13.02
CA VAL A 150 -17.67 20.60 -13.85
C VAL A 150 -17.32 21.82 -12.98
N LYS A 151 -16.45 22.70 -13.50
CA LYS A 151 -15.79 23.83 -12.82
C LYS A 151 -14.59 23.49 -11.94
N ASP A 152 -14.23 22.22 -11.77
CA ASP A 152 -12.96 21.88 -11.12
C ASP A 152 -11.78 22.40 -11.94
N LYS A 153 -10.73 22.78 -11.22
CA LYS A 153 -9.46 23.25 -11.76
C LYS A 153 -8.33 22.43 -11.19
N GLY A 154 -7.28 22.24 -11.97
CA GLY A 154 -6.08 21.55 -11.53
C GLY A 154 -4.90 21.85 -12.44
N GLU A 155 -3.74 21.32 -12.07
CA GLU A 155 -2.54 21.31 -12.88
C GLU A 155 -2.34 19.89 -13.44
N ILE A 156 -1.96 19.78 -14.71
CA ILE A 156 -1.64 18.48 -15.30
C ILE A 156 -0.37 17.96 -14.63
N ALA A 157 -0.48 16.91 -13.82
CA ALA A 157 0.68 16.30 -13.18
C ALA A 157 1.54 15.49 -14.17
N TYR A 158 0.90 14.61 -14.94
CA TYR A 158 1.55 13.78 -15.96
C TYR A 158 0.53 13.33 -17.02
N LEU A 159 1.03 12.74 -18.11
CA LEU A 159 0.20 12.18 -19.19
C LEU A 159 0.40 10.67 -19.24
N HIS A 160 -0.71 9.94 -19.43
CA HIS A 160 -0.69 8.51 -19.67
C HIS A 160 -1.57 8.21 -20.88
N ALA A 161 -1.00 7.61 -21.92
CA ALA A 161 -1.68 7.25 -23.16
C ALA A 161 -1.34 5.81 -23.55
N LYS A 162 -2.27 5.12 -24.20
CA LYS A 162 -2.08 3.71 -24.59
C LYS A 162 -1.10 3.56 -25.75
N ASP A 163 -0.95 4.59 -26.58
CA ASP A 163 -0.11 4.61 -27.76
C ASP A 163 0.49 6.00 -28.02
N ASN A 164 1.57 6.04 -28.80
CA ASN A 164 2.27 7.28 -29.14
C ASN A 164 1.42 8.26 -29.96
N SER A 165 0.44 7.78 -30.73
CA SER A 165 -0.42 8.67 -31.53
C SER A 165 -1.36 9.47 -30.64
N GLN A 166 -1.95 8.83 -29.62
CA GLN A 166 -2.75 9.50 -28.59
C GLN A 166 -1.91 10.50 -27.80
N MET A 167 -0.69 10.12 -27.39
CA MET A 167 0.21 11.04 -26.69
C MET A 167 0.51 12.28 -27.53
N GLN A 168 0.87 12.11 -28.81
CA GLN A 168 1.15 13.25 -29.69
C GLN A 168 -0.07 14.13 -29.93
N LYS A 169 -1.28 13.56 -30.03
CA LYS A 169 -2.52 14.35 -30.12
C LYS A 169 -2.78 15.20 -28.87
N LEU A 170 -2.57 14.64 -27.68
CA LEU A 170 -2.73 15.39 -26.43
C LEU A 170 -1.72 16.55 -26.34
N MET A 171 -0.46 16.27 -26.68
CA MET A 171 0.58 17.30 -26.70
C MET A 171 0.28 18.40 -27.73
N SER A 172 -0.24 18.06 -28.91
CA SER A 172 -0.53 19.06 -29.95
C SER A 172 -1.68 20.00 -29.62
N ILE A 173 -2.61 19.60 -28.75
CA ILE A 173 -3.69 20.46 -28.23
C ILE A 173 -3.30 21.20 -26.93
N GLY A 174 -2.02 21.17 -26.54
CA GLY A 174 -1.50 21.92 -25.40
C GLY A 174 -1.69 21.24 -24.05
N VAL A 175 -2.06 19.95 -24.02
CA VAL A 175 -2.15 19.17 -22.79
C VAL A 175 -0.74 18.71 -22.45
N LEU A 176 -0.04 19.46 -21.60
CA LEU A 176 1.32 19.19 -21.12
C LEU A 176 1.39 19.25 -19.59
N PRO A 177 2.30 18.49 -18.94
CA PRO A 177 2.55 18.63 -17.51
C PRO A 177 2.86 20.07 -17.11
N GLY A 178 2.35 20.50 -15.96
CA GLY A 178 2.48 21.89 -15.47
C GLY A 178 1.44 22.87 -16.01
N MET A 179 0.66 22.49 -17.04
CA MET A 179 -0.39 23.36 -17.55
C MET A 179 -1.62 23.31 -16.63
N SER A 180 -2.20 24.48 -16.37
CA SER A 180 -3.49 24.58 -15.67
C SER A 180 -4.64 24.18 -16.60
N VAL A 181 -5.55 23.37 -16.09
CA VAL A 181 -6.77 22.94 -16.78
C VAL A 181 -8.01 23.23 -15.93
N SER A 182 -9.14 23.43 -16.60
CA SER A 182 -10.45 23.55 -15.98
C SER A 182 -11.46 22.67 -16.71
N LEU A 183 -12.20 21.83 -15.98
CA LEU A 183 -13.22 20.99 -16.59
C LEU A 183 -14.47 21.82 -16.89
N LEU A 184 -14.74 22.07 -18.18
CA LEU A 184 -15.91 22.83 -18.62
C LEU A 184 -17.18 21.97 -18.72
N GLN A 185 -17.05 20.72 -19.19
CA GLN A 185 -18.16 19.79 -19.38
C GLN A 185 -17.66 18.34 -19.43
N LYS A 186 -18.51 17.37 -19.05
CA LYS A 186 -18.20 15.92 -19.13
C LYS A 186 -18.71 15.27 -20.41
N PHE A 187 -19.83 15.74 -20.94
CA PHE A 187 -20.44 15.23 -22.16
C PHE A 187 -20.65 16.39 -23.12
N PRO A 188 -20.30 16.25 -24.41
CA PRO A 188 -20.72 17.21 -25.42
C PRO A 188 -22.24 17.08 -25.60
N SER A 189 -22.96 18.17 -25.34
CA SER A 189 -24.36 18.34 -25.74
C SER A 189 -24.45 18.68 -27.22
#